data_AF-A0A1F8U450-F1
#
_entry.id   AF-A0A1F8U450-F1
#
_cell.length_a   1.000
_cell.length_b   1.000
_cell.length_c   1.000
_cell.angle_alpha   90.00
_cell.angle_beta   90.00
_cell.angle_gamma   90.00
#
_symmetry.space_group_name_H-M   'P 1'
#
loop_
_entity.id
_entity.type
_entity.pdbx_description
1 polymer ?
#
loop_
_entity_poly.entity_id
_entity_poly.type
_entity_poly.pdbx_seq_one_letter_code
_entity_poly.pdbx_strand_id
1 'polypeptide(L)'
;MIFVQFASLWLMGFWSANMEKSNYVVNIPNWLSRILYLRIHRKVPMISVITQIWVVITSVPIFILYFLGFFNDAYDFANIYLNIFIFTIAFFGSALIIDGIVSEIRSKRKS
;
A
#
# COMPACT_ATOMS: atom_id res chain seq x y z
N MET A 1 11.12 18.10 4.45
CA MET A 1 9.88 17.85 3.69
C MET A 1 9.77 16.39 3.23
N ILE A 2 10.81 15.82 2.62
CA ILE A 2 10.89 14.42 2.15
C ILE A 2 10.52 13.38 3.23
N PHE A 3 11.09 13.50 4.44
CA PHE A 3 10.78 12.60 5.56
C PHE A 3 9.29 12.61 5.95
N VAL A 4 8.61 13.75 5.83
CA VAL A 4 7.18 13.88 6.18
C VAL A 4 6.33 13.15 5.13
N GLN A 5 6.65 13.28 3.84
CA GLN A 5 5.95 12.54 2.78
C GLN A 5 6.15 11.04 2.92
N PHE A 6 7.38 10.60 3.26
CA PHE A 6 7.70 9.20 3.52
C PHE A 6 6.89 8.64 4.70
N ALA A 7 6.87 9.38 5.82
CA ALA A 7 6.10 9.02 7.00
C ALA A 7 4.59 8.95 6.72
N SER A 8 4.05 9.89 5.93
CA SER A 8 2.63 9.90 5.54
C SER A 8 2.25 8.69 4.68
N LEU A 9 3.09 8.30 3.72
CA LEU A 9 2.87 7.13 2.87
C LEU A 9 2.87 5.83 3.68
N TRP A 10 3.80 5.73 4.62
CA TRP A 10 3.90 4.62 5.57
C TRP A 10 2.72 4.58 6.56
N LEU A 11 2.31 5.73 7.09
CA LEU A 11 1.14 5.84 7.97
C LEU A 11 -0.14 5.47 7.25
N MET A 12 -0.32 5.92 6.00
CA MET A 12 -1.51 5.60 5.19
C MET A 12 -1.55 4.12 4.82
N GLY A 13 -0.40 3.52 4.46
CA GLY A 13 -0.28 2.08 4.26
C GLY A 13 -0.57 1.26 5.53
N PHE A 14 -0.08 1.73 6.68
CA PHE A 14 -0.35 1.13 7.99
C PHE A 14 -1.83 1.24 8.38
N TRP A 15 -2.47 2.39 8.14
CA TRP A 15 -3.88 2.60 8.45
C TRP A 15 -4.80 1.77 7.56
N SER A 16 -4.53 1.77 6.24
CA SER A 16 -5.22 0.89 5.28
C SER A 16 -5.09 -0.58 5.68
N ALA A 17 -3.89 -1.03 6.05
CA ALA A 17 -3.65 -2.40 6.47
C ALA A 17 -4.39 -2.79 7.77
N ASN A 18 -4.79 -1.83 8.60
CA ASN A 18 -5.48 -2.07 9.87
C ASN A 18 -7.00 -1.84 9.82
N MET A 19 -7.53 -1.16 8.80
CA MET A 19 -8.96 -0.80 8.72
C MET A 19 -9.85 -1.85 8.03
N GLU A 20 -9.30 -2.85 7.33
CA GLU A 20 -10.12 -3.77 6.52
C GLU A 20 -10.40 -5.14 7.17
N LYS A 21 -11.69 -5.45 7.31
CA LYS A 21 -12.19 -6.82 7.47
C LYS A 21 -12.30 -7.48 6.09
N SER A 22 -11.19 -7.99 5.56
CA SER A 22 -11.22 -8.78 4.31
C SER A 22 -11.84 -10.16 4.57
N ASN A 23 -12.71 -10.61 3.66
CA ASN A 23 -13.19 -12.00 3.62
C ASN A 23 -12.08 -13.00 3.27
N TYR A 24 -11.03 -12.53 2.58
CA TYR A 24 -9.89 -13.33 2.16
C TYR A 24 -8.69 -13.05 3.06
N VAL A 25 -8.29 -14.09 3.80
CA VAL A 25 -7.26 -14.05 4.81
C VAL A 25 -6.18 -15.05 4.43
N VAL A 26 -4.94 -14.59 4.38
CA VAL A 26 -3.77 -15.40 4.00
C VAL A 26 -2.93 -15.71 5.22
N ASN A 27 -2.32 -16.89 5.20
CA ASN A 27 -1.29 -17.23 6.17
C ASN A 27 0.06 -16.74 5.65
N ILE A 28 0.68 -15.82 6.39
CA ILE A 28 2.00 -15.27 6.05
C ILE A 28 3.03 -15.84 7.03
N PRO A 29 4.24 -16.22 6.58
CA PRO A 29 5.33 -16.55 7.50
C PRO A 29 5.63 -15.41 8.48
N ASN A 30 6.00 -15.76 9.72
CA ASN A 30 6.29 -14.78 10.78
C ASN A 30 7.38 -13.77 10.38
N TRP A 31 8.38 -14.20 9.61
CA TRP A 31 9.44 -13.31 9.14
C TRP A 31 8.90 -12.24 8.18
N LEU A 32 7.99 -12.62 7.28
CA LEU A 32 7.41 -11.71 6.29
C LEU A 32 6.41 -10.75 6.95
N SER A 33 5.64 -11.21 7.93
CA SER A 33 4.79 -10.34 8.77
C SER A 33 5.59 -9.25 9.48
N ARG A 34 6.80 -9.55 9.96
CA ARG A 34 7.69 -8.55 10.58
C ARG A 34 8.19 -7.52 9.57
N ILE A 35 8.62 -7.95 8.38
CA ILE A 35 9.10 -7.06 7.33
C ILE A 35 8.00 -6.12 6.84
N LEU A 36 6.78 -6.64 6.72
CA LEU A 36 5.61 -5.88 6.26
C LEU A 36 4.92 -5.09 7.38
N TYR A 37 5.46 -5.11 8.61
CA TYR A 37 4.86 -4.46 9.79
C TYR A 37 3.38 -4.84 10.03
N LEU A 38 2.99 -6.05 9.62
CA LEU A 38 1.67 -6.60 9.84
C LEU A 38 1.61 -7.21 11.24
N ARG A 39 0.48 -7.10 11.95
CA ARG A 39 0.30 -7.76 13.26
C ARG A 39 0.74 -9.21 13.16
N ILE A 40 1.41 -9.70 14.21
CA ILE A 40 1.84 -11.11 14.37
C ILE A 40 0.60 -11.98 14.63
N HIS A 41 -0.32 -12.00 13.68
CA HIS A 41 -1.41 -12.95 13.62
C HIS A 41 -1.13 -13.85 12.43
N ARG A 42 -1.28 -15.17 12.63
CA ARG A 42 -1.11 -16.16 11.56
C ARG A 42 -1.98 -15.87 10.34
N LYS A 43 -3.06 -15.11 10.53
CA LYS A 43 -4.10 -14.83 9.56
C LYS A 43 -4.20 -13.33 9.36
N VAL A 44 -3.83 -12.86 8.16
CA VAL A 44 -3.83 -11.44 7.82
C VAL A 44 -4.68 -11.20 6.56
N PRO A 45 -5.50 -10.15 6.50
CA PRO A 45 -6.21 -9.76 5.28
C PRO A 45 -5.27 -9.66 4.09
N MET A 46 -5.61 -10.32 2.98
CA MET A 46 -4.77 -10.30 1.76
C MET A 46 -4.54 -8.88 1.25
N ILE A 47 -5.54 -8.00 1.38
CA ILE A 47 -5.46 -6.60 0.98
C ILE A 47 -4.37 -5.86 1.78
N SER A 48 -4.29 -6.07 3.10
CA SER A 48 -3.25 -5.49 3.97
C SER A 48 -1.85 -5.96 3.57
N VAL A 49 -1.73 -7.23 3.15
CA VAL A 49 -0.46 -7.77 2.63
C VAL A 49 -0.07 -7.08 1.33
N ILE A 50 -1.00 -6.97 0.38
CA ILE A 50 -0.76 -6.33 -0.92
C ILE A 50 -0.38 -4.85 -0.73
N THR A 51 -1.11 -4.12 0.10
CA THR A 51 -0.82 -2.71 0.39
C THR A 51 0.54 -2.53 1.04
N GLN A 52 0.93 -3.38 2.00
CA GLN A 52 2.25 -3.28 2.62
C GLN A 52 3.38 -3.67 1.67
N ILE A 53 3.19 -4.72 0.86
CA ILE A 53 4.16 -5.08 -0.19
C ILE A 53 4.34 -3.90 -1.15
N TRP A 54 3.24 -3.26 -1.57
CA TRP A 54 3.27 -2.09 -2.43
C TRP A 54 4.06 -0.93 -1.81
N VAL A 55 3.81 -0.60 -0.54
CA VAL A 55 4.54 0.45 0.19
C VAL A 55 6.02 0.12 0.28
N VAL A 56 6.39 -1.12 0.58
CA VAL A 56 7.80 -1.55 0.66
C VAL A 56 8.48 -1.46 -0.70
N ILE A 57 7.87 -2.00 -1.75
CA ILE A 57 8.43 -1.99 -3.11
C ILE A 57 8.59 -0.58 -3.66
N THR A 58 7.69 0.34 -3.32
CA THR A 58 7.77 1.72 -3.81
C THR A 58 8.72 2.57 -2.97
N SER A 59 8.73 2.42 -1.65
CA SER A 59 9.49 3.30 -0.76
C SER A 59 10.95 2.87 -0.54
N VAL A 60 11.25 1.57 -0.44
CA VAL A 60 12.60 1.08 -0.12
C VAL A 60 13.61 1.36 -1.25
N PRO A 61 13.33 1.05 -2.53
CA PRO A 61 14.26 1.34 -3.62
C PRO A 61 14.55 2.83 -3.76
N ILE A 62 13.54 3.69 -3.58
CA ILE A 62 13.73 5.14 -3.67
C ILE A 62 14.58 5.65 -2.51
N PHE A 63 14.36 5.12 -1.31
CA PHE A 63 15.20 5.43 -0.16
C PHE A 63 16.66 5.03 -0.37
N ILE A 64 16.90 3.85 -0.96
CA ILE A 64 18.24 3.36 -1.31
C ILE A 64 18.89 4.28 -2.36
N LEU A 65 18.18 4.60 -3.45
CA LEU A 65 18.67 5.48 -4.52
C LEU A 65 19.01 6.88 -3.98
N TYR A 66 18.22 7.39 -3.05
CA TYR A 66 18.51 8.66 -2.36
C TYR A 66 19.78 8.58 -1.51
N PHE A 67 19.94 7.53 -0.70
CA PHE A 67 21.15 7.34 0.12
C PHE A 67 22.42 7.13 -0.71
N LEU A 68 22.31 6.49 -1.87
CA LEU A 68 23.40 6.30 -2.82
C LEU A 68 23.72 7.57 -3.63
N GLY A 69 22.97 8.66 -3.43
CA GLY A 69 23.20 9.94 -4.10
C GLY A 69 22.81 9.95 -5.58
N PHE A 70 21.97 9.01 -6.04
CA PHE A 70 21.49 8.99 -7.43
C PHE A 70 20.53 10.14 -7.74
N PHE A 71 19.90 10.72 -6.72
CA PHE A 71 19.08 11.93 -6.87
C PHE A 71 19.89 13.16 -6.49
N ASN A 72 20.24 13.96 -7.51
CA ASN A 72 21.03 15.18 -7.33
C ASN A 72 20.19 16.35 -6.79
N ASP A 73 18.87 16.34 -7.01
CA ASP A 73 17.98 17.43 -6.62
C ASP A 73 16.73 16.95 -5.86
N ALA A 74 16.32 17.73 -4.86
CA ALA A 74 15.12 17.48 -4.05
C ALA A 74 13.83 17.51 -4.90
N TYR A 75 13.86 18.17 -6.05
CA TYR A 75 12.74 18.25 -6.99
C TYR A 75 12.46 16.93 -7.70
N ASP A 76 13.50 16.24 -8.18
CA ASP A 76 13.37 14.93 -8.84
C ASP A 76 12.79 13.88 -7.89
N PHE A 77 13.25 13.92 -6.64
CA PHE A 77 12.73 13.06 -5.59
C PHE A 77 11.23 13.33 -5.31
N ALA A 78 10.84 14.60 -5.20
CA ALA A 78 9.43 14.96 -4.99
C ALA A 78 8.55 14.55 -6.17
N ASN A 79 9.04 14.66 -7.40
CA ASN A 79 8.30 14.30 -8.61
C ASN A 79 8.07 12.77 -8.71
N ILE A 80 9.09 11.97 -8.40
CA ILE A 80 8.96 10.50 -8.35
C ILE A 80 7.92 10.09 -7.29
N TYR A 81 7.96 10.71 -6.11
CA TYR A 81 6.99 10.44 -5.06
C TYR A 81 5.57 10.86 -5.44
N LEU A 82 5.40 12.02 -6.08
CA LEU A 82 4.11 12.46 -6.59
C LEU A 82 3.54 11.45 -7.59
N ASN A 83 4.36 10.96 -8.53
CA ASN A 83 3.95 9.97 -9.51
C ASN A 83 3.54 8.65 -8.86
N ILE A 84 4.29 8.18 -7.86
CA ILE A 84 3.93 6.97 -7.11
C ILE A 84 2.65 7.15 -6.32
N PHE A 85 2.46 8.31 -5.70
CA PHE A 85 1.24 8.63 -4.97
C PHE A 85 0.02 8.63 -5.90
N ILE A 86 0.12 9.32 -7.04
CA ILE A 86 -0.94 9.35 -8.07
C ILE A 86 -1.24 7.94 -8.58
N PHE A 87 -0.19 7.15 -8.88
CA PHE A 87 -0.36 5.78 -9.34
C PHE A 87 -1.03 4.90 -8.28
N THR A 88 -0.66 5.08 -7.01
CA THR A 88 -1.27 4.35 -5.88
C THR A 88 -2.75 4.68 -5.76
N ILE A 89 -3.13 5.97 -5.84
CA ILE A 89 -4.54 6.39 -5.86
C ILE A 89 -5.27 5.79 -7.05
N ALA A 90 -4.68 5.84 -8.25
CA ALA A 90 -5.31 5.29 -9.45
C ALA A 90 -5.52 3.76 -9.35
N PHE A 91 -4.52 3.03 -8.87
CA PHE A 91 -4.56 1.58 -8.72
C PHE A 91 -5.59 1.14 -7.67
N PHE A 92 -5.53 1.68 -6.45
CA PHE A 92 -6.48 1.31 -5.39
C PHE A 92 -7.87 1.92 -5.61
N GLY A 93 -7.94 3.13 -6.15
CA GLY A 93 -9.20 3.78 -6.50
C GLY A 93 -9.96 3.02 -7.59
N SER A 94 -9.27 2.56 -8.64
CA SER A 94 -9.90 1.70 -9.66
C SER A 94 -10.35 0.36 -9.10
N ALA A 95 -9.56 -0.26 -8.22
CA ALA A 95 -9.95 -1.50 -7.54
C ALA A 95 -11.24 -1.31 -6.70
N LEU A 96 -11.35 -0.22 -5.95
CA LEU A 96 -12.55 0.11 -5.17
C LEU A 96 -13.77 0.38 -6.06
N ILE A 97 -13.60 1.05 -7.20
CA ILE A 97 -14.69 1.27 -8.17
C ILE A 97 -15.19 -0.07 -8.72
N ILE A 98 -14.28 -0.97 -9.11
CA ILE A 98 -14.64 -2.31 -9.61
C ILE A 98 -15.38 -3.11 -8.54
N ASP A 99 -14.88 -3.12 -7.30
CA ASP A 99 -15.55 -3.81 -6.19
C ASP A 99 -16.94 -3.23 -5.91
N GLY A 100 -17.08 -1.91 -5.97
CA GLY A 100 -18.37 -1.22 -5.88
C GLY A 100 -19.36 -1.72 -6.95
N ILE A 101 -18.95 -1.72 -8.23
CA ILE A 101 -19.77 -2.21 -9.35
C ILE A 101 -20.17 -3.68 -9.15
N VAL A 102 -19.22 -4.54 -8.78
CA VAL A 102 -19.48 -5.97 -8.55
C VAL A 102 -20.46 -6.18 -7.39
N SER A 103 -20.33 -5.40 -6.32
CA SER A 103 -21.22 -5.47 -5.16
C SER A 103 -22.67 -5.09 -5.50
N GLU A 104 -22.85 -4.03 -6.29
CA GLU A 104 -24.14 -3.55 -6.80
C GLU A 104 -24.83 -4.64 -7.65
N ILE A 105 -24.08 -5.28 -8.56
CA ILE A 105 -24.57 -6.37 -9.41
C ILE A 105 -25.01 -7.57 -8.56
N ARG A 106 -24.23 -7.96 -7.54
CA ARG A 106 -24.57 -9.08 -6.64
C ARG A 106 -25.78 -8.79 -5.77
N SER A 107 -25.94 -7.55 -5.30
CA SER A 107 -27.10 -7.09 -4.53
C SER A 107 -28.39 -7.25 -5.34
N LYS A 108 -28.39 -6.77 -6.58
CA LYS A 108 -29.54 -6.88 -7.49
C LYS A 108 -29.93 -8.31 -7.86
N ARG A 109 -29.00 -9.27 -7.76
CA ARG A 109 -29.27 -10.69 -8.04
C ARG A 109 -29.91 -11.45 -6.88
N LYS A 110 -29.88 -10.90 -5.66
CA LYS A 110 -30.45 -11.50 -4.45
C LYS A 110 -31.82 -10.94 -4.06
N SER A 111 -32.21 -9.79 -4.62
CA SER A 111 -33.57 -9.25 -4.56
C SER A 111 -34.43 -9.82 -5.67
#